data_AF-A0A1F2RRJ9-F1
#
_entry.id   AF-A0A1F2RRJ9-F1
#
_cell.length_a   1.000
_cell.length_b   1.000
_cell.length_c   1.000
_cell.angle_alpha   90.00
_cell.angle_beta   90.00
_cell.angle_gamma   90.00
#
_symmetry.space_group_name_H-M   'P 1'
#
loop_
_entity.id
_entity.type
_entity.pdbx_description
1 polymer ?
#
loop_
_entity_poly.entity_id
_entity_poly.type
_entity_poly.pdbx_seq_one_letter_code
_entity_poly.pdbx_strand_id
1 'polypeptide(L)'
;MILAGWLTGQDRGQIDKSLAILPQLPRKRLQAEYSKLRLEIAELRRRLGAKASLAEYERLLKTHGEEAYGERGSTLLFVPKWMLEQHYFSHYERAFPLFTSLPPHARIGIDVEGIRRSVRPEITWHLLEAKLFEDMALLWNSTLGASASSQSCPHPPHAWKWLEALVRAAGRSAFYLVEGYLNGLAFDVLIMAQPGDLSDEEITKLREWDTKGNRPRLLSLRDKLLQYPRIAAGQQNPIIQESNCPEMKLIIEYEGHIRHALVHPTPKIEEWKETDLRESVFFVLSPDEVGKIVDASIALIRKVSEVTSGKFGDVDVWLFSRGSDGKFPEKAFT
;
A
#
# COMPACT_ATOMS: atom_id res chain seq x y z
N MET A 1 19.42 -16.11 12.88
CA MET A 1 18.39 -15.49 12.02
C MET A 1 17.23 -15.07 12.90
N ILE A 2 17.38 -13.89 13.52
CA ILE A 2 16.32 -13.09 14.14
C ILE A 2 16.48 -11.72 13.49
N LEU A 3 15.37 -11.12 13.12
CA LEU A 3 15.21 -9.72 12.72
C LEU A 3 16.28 -8.84 13.38
N ALA A 4 17.26 -8.42 12.58
CA ALA A 4 18.40 -7.61 13.01
C ALA A 4 18.03 -6.13 13.18
N GLY A 5 16.75 -5.79 13.42
CA GLY A 5 16.37 -4.41 13.73
C GLY A 5 17.05 -3.85 14.99
N TRP A 6 17.58 -4.74 15.83
CA TRP A 6 18.17 -4.45 17.14
C TRP A 6 19.71 -4.60 17.18
N LEU A 7 20.34 -5.11 16.12
CA LEU A 7 21.78 -5.33 16.09
C LEU A 7 22.49 -4.06 15.65
N THR A 8 23.28 -3.49 16.55
CA THR A 8 24.14 -2.34 16.25
C THR A 8 25.30 -2.75 15.35
N GLY A 9 25.98 -1.77 14.72
CA GLY A 9 27.23 -2.04 13.98
C GLY A 9 28.32 -2.69 14.86
N GLN A 10 28.27 -2.45 16.17
CA GLN A 10 29.14 -3.11 17.14
C GLN A 10 28.77 -4.58 17.32
N ASP A 11 27.48 -4.92 17.39
CA ASP A 11 27.01 -6.31 17.49
C ASP A 11 27.36 -7.10 16.22
N ARG A 12 27.27 -6.49 15.04
CA ARG A 12 27.73 -7.12 13.79
C ARG A 12 29.24 -7.35 13.78
N GLY A 13 30.03 -6.35 14.20
CA GLY A 13 31.47 -6.52 14.37
C GLY A 13 31.84 -7.63 15.36
N GLN A 14 31.02 -7.85 16.38
CA GLN A 14 31.16 -8.99 17.29
C GLN A 14 30.79 -10.32 16.62
N ILE A 15 29.73 -10.36 15.80
CA ILE A 15 29.33 -11.54 15.03
C ILE A 15 30.43 -11.92 14.03
N ASP A 16 30.91 -10.98 13.22
CA ASP A 16 31.94 -11.25 12.21
C ASP A 16 33.26 -11.69 12.86
N LYS A 17 33.64 -11.07 13.98
CA LYS A 17 34.77 -11.55 14.80
C LYS A 17 34.53 -12.95 15.34
N SER A 18 33.31 -13.24 15.84
CA SER A 18 32.97 -14.57 16.36
C SER A 18 33.00 -15.64 15.26
N LEU A 19 32.50 -15.32 14.06
CA LEU A 19 32.54 -16.18 12.88
C LEU A 19 33.98 -16.43 12.40
N ALA A 20 34.82 -15.40 12.38
CA ALA A 20 36.23 -15.51 11.97
C ALA A 20 37.06 -16.40 12.91
N ILE A 21 36.67 -16.49 14.19
CA ILE A 21 37.36 -17.31 15.20
C ILE A 21 36.86 -18.77 15.17
N LEU A 22 35.69 -19.07 14.58
CA LEU A 22 35.12 -20.43 14.55
C LEU A 22 36.11 -21.53 14.10
N PRO A 23 36.94 -21.36 13.05
CA PRO A 23 37.89 -22.39 12.63
C PRO A 23 39.00 -22.67 13.65
N GLN A 24 39.25 -21.72 14.55
CA GLN A 24 40.30 -21.79 15.58
C GLN A 24 39.76 -22.26 16.94
N LEU A 25 38.45 -22.40 17.09
CA LEU A 25 37.86 -22.83 18.36
C LEU A 25 38.08 -24.33 18.59
N PRO A 26 38.45 -24.74 19.83
CA PRO A 26 38.50 -26.15 20.17
C PRO A 26 37.15 -26.84 19.95
N ARG A 27 37.15 -28.08 19.46
CA ARG A 27 35.94 -28.88 19.17
C ARG A 27 34.91 -28.87 20.30
N LYS A 28 35.37 -28.94 21.56
CA LYS A 28 34.51 -28.88 22.76
C LYS A 28 33.74 -27.56 22.87
N ARG A 29 34.39 -26.43 22.53
CA ARG A 29 33.77 -25.10 22.54
C ARG A 29 32.80 -24.93 21.37
N LEU A 30 33.15 -25.42 20.18
CA LEU A 30 32.22 -25.46 19.04
C LEU A 30 30.95 -26.25 19.35
N GLN A 31 31.07 -27.41 20.01
CA GLN A 31 29.91 -28.21 20.43
C GLN A 31 29.02 -27.49 21.45
N ALA A 32 29.62 -26.72 22.37
CA ALA A 32 28.89 -25.93 23.34
C ALA A 32 28.12 -24.77 22.67
N GLU A 33 28.78 -24.00 21.79
CA GLU A 33 28.14 -22.92 21.04
C GLU A 33 27.05 -23.43 20.11
N TYR A 34 27.28 -24.56 19.43
CA TYR A 34 26.27 -25.20 18.59
C TYR A 34 25.04 -25.62 19.41
N SER A 35 25.23 -26.22 20.59
CA SER A 35 24.12 -26.58 21.48
C SER A 35 23.33 -25.35 21.93
N LYS A 36 24.03 -24.25 22.26
CA LYS A 36 23.40 -22.98 22.62
C LYS A 36 22.57 -22.41 21.46
N LEU A 37 23.16 -22.30 20.27
CA LEU A 37 22.46 -21.82 19.07
C LEU A 37 21.24 -22.68 18.73
N ARG A 38 21.33 -24.00 18.89
CA ARG A 38 20.18 -24.89 18.69
C ARG A 38 19.03 -24.59 19.64
N LEU A 39 19.33 -24.33 20.92
CA LEU A 39 18.31 -23.98 21.92
C LEU A 39 17.68 -22.61 21.59
N GLU A 40 18.49 -21.62 21.24
CA GLU A 40 17.99 -20.29 20.83
C GLU A 40 17.10 -20.38 19.59
N ILE A 41 17.52 -21.12 18.56
CA ILE A 41 16.71 -21.36 17.35
C ILE A 41 15.41 -22.09 17.70
N ALA A 42 15.46 -23.11 18.55
CA ALA A 42 14.27 -23.84 18.97
C ALA A 42 13.28 -22.91 19.69
N GLU A 43 13.78 -22.05 20.58
CA GLU A 43 12.96 -21.08 21.31
C GLU A 43 12.35 -20.04 20.37
N LEU A 44 13.10 -19.52 19.40
CA LEU A 44 12.57 -18.61 18.40
C LEU A 44 11.50 -19.25 17.52
N ARG A 45 11.76 -20.48 17.05
CA ARG A 45 10.79 -21.24 16.26
C ARG A 45 9.50 -21.43 17.05
N ARG A 46 9.60 -21.75 18.34
CA ARG A 46 8.45 -21.86 19.23
C ARG A 46 7.75 -20.51 19.43
N ARG A 47 8.50 -19.45 19.69
CA ARG A 47 7.99 -18.10 19.92
C ARG A 47 7.21 -17.59 18.71
N LEU A 48 7.77 -17.70 17.50
CA LEU A 48 7.18 -17.19 16.26
C LEU A 48 6.21 -18.19 15.59
N GLY A 49 6.11 -19.40 16.11
CA GLY A 49 5.33 -20.48 15.50
C GLY A 49 5.82 -20.85 14.11
N ALA A 50 7.14 -21.03 13.94
CA ALA A 50 7.75 -21.37 12.66
C ALA A 50 7.21 -22.69 12.10
N LYS A 51 6.52 -22.62 10.96
CA LYS A 51 5.87 -23.76 10.27
C LYS A 51 6.80 -24.45 9.27
N ALA A 52 7.62 -23.65 8.59
CA ALA A 52 8.43 -24.13 7.48
C ALA A 52 9.69 -24.89 7.93
N SER A 53 10.16 -25.78 7.06
CA SER A 53 11.46 -26.43 7.12
C SER A 53 12.59 -25.44 6.84
N LEU A 54 13.82 -25.79 7.24
CA LEU A 54 14.99 -24.95 6.97
C LEU A 54 15.20 -24.72 5.47
N ALA A 55 14.98 -25.77 4.65
CA ALA A 55 15.13 -25.70 3.20
C ALA A 55 14.13 -24.74 2.55
N GLU A 56 12.93 -24.60 3.10
CA GLU A 56 11.93 -23.62 2.61
C GLU A 56 12.33 -22.19 2.96
N TYR A 57 12.86 -21.95 4.16
CA TYR A 57 13.43 -20.63 4.49
C TYR A 57 14.62 -20.29 3.59
N GLU A 58 15.52 -21.25 3.33
CA GLU A 58 16.64 -21.04 2.43
C GLU A 58 16.17 -20.75 1.00
N ARG A 59 15.13 -21.43 0.52
CA ARG A 59 14.54 -21.18 -0.79
C ARG A 59 13.94 -19.77 -0.86
N LEU A 60 13.17 -19.36 0.14
CA LEU A 60 12.62 -18.01 0.23
C LEU A 60 13.73 -16.95 0.11
N LEU A 61 14.85 -17.14 0.81
CA LEU A 61 15.98 -16.22 0.81
C LEU A 61 16.76 -16.24 -0.51
N LYS A 62 16.93 -17.41 -1.15
CA LYS A 62 17.66 -17.54 -2.42
C LYS A 62 16.85 -16.99 -3.59
N THR A 63 15.65 -17.51 -3.78
CA THR A 63 14.77 -17.17 -4.92
C THR A 63 14.51 -15.67 -4.98
N HIS A 64 14.35 -15.01 -3.84
CA HIS A 64 14.05 -13.59 -3.82
C HIS A 64 15.22 -12.69 -3.40
N GLY A 65 16.30 -13.25 -2.88
CA GLY A 65 17.56 -12.52 -2.72
C GLY A 65 18.14 -12.16 -4.09
N GLU A 66 18.19 -13.11 -5.02
CA GLU A 66 18.69 -12.90 -6.39
C GLU A 66 17.90 -11.81 -7.14
N GLU A 67 16.58 -11.72 -6.95
CA GLU A 67 15.73 -10.65 -7.50
C GLU A 67 15.96 -9.29 -6.82
N ALA A 68 16.22 -9.25 -5.51
CA ALA A 68 16.44 -8.02 -4.74
C ALA A 68 17.81 -7.35 -5.00
N TYR A 69 18.82 -8.12 -5.39
CA TYR A 69 20.15 -7.59 -5.77
C TYR A 69 20.18 -6.95 -7.17
N GLY A 70 19.13 -7.12 -7.97
CA GLY A 70 18.99 -6.45 -9.26
C GLY A 70 18.84 -4.93 -9.12
N GLU A 71 19.88 -4.19 -9.49
CA GLU A 71 19.93 -2.74 -9.76
C GLU A 71 20.05 -1.75 -8.59
N ARG A 72 19.62 -2.04 -7.35
CA ARG A 72 19.67 -1.03 -6.24
C ARG A 72 20.44 -1.41 -4.98
N GLY A 73 21.04 -2.60 -4.91
CA GLY A 73 21.82 -3.03 -3.74
C GLY A 73 20.99 -3.09 -2.44
N SER A 74 19.69 -3.33 -2.53
CA SER A 74 18.82 -3.42 -1.36
C SER A 74 18.94 -4.81 -0.71
N THR A 75 19.32 -4.85 0.56
CA THR A 75 19.40 -6.08 1.37
C THR A 75 18.04 -6.56 1.89
N LEU A 76 16.96 -5.85 1.55
CA LEU A 76 15.60 -6.19 1.96
C LEU A 76 14.87 -7.05 0.92
N LEU A 77 14.40 -8.18 1.40
CA LEU A 77 13.43 -9.03 0.74
C LEU A 77 12.01 -8.64 1.19
N PHE A 78 11.15 -8.26 0.26
CA PHE A 78 9.74 -7.96 0.53
C PHE A 78 8.84 -9.19 0.32
N VAL A 79 8.36 -9.78 1.41
CA VAL A 79 7.48 -10.97 1.37
C VAL A 79 6.05 -10.55 1.71
N PRO A 80 5.03 -10.96 0.93
CA PRO A 80 3.64 -10.63 1.27
C PRO A 80 3.20 -11.30 2.58
N LYS A 81 2.40 -10.58 3.37
CA LYS A 81 1.90 -10.99 4.68
C LYS A 81 1.21 -12.36 4.62
N TRP A 82 0.29 -12.55 3.67
CA TRP A 82 -0.47 -13.81 3.54
C TRP A 82 0.45 -15.02 3.42
N MET A 83 1.58 -14.88 2.73
CA MET A 83 2.53 -15.96 2.54
C MET A 83 3.26 -16.27 3.86
N LEU A 84 3.67 -15.23 4.59
CA LEU A 84 4.29 -15.40 5.92
C LEU A 84 3.34 -16.09 6.89
N GLU A 85 2.08 -15.67 6.91
CA GLU A 85 1.05 -16.18 7.81
C GLU A 85 0.62 -17.62 7.45
N GLN A 86 0.45 -17.93 6.17
CA GLN A 86 0.00 -19.26 5.74
C GLN A 86 1.13 -20.30 5.81
N HIS A 87 2.34 -19.95 5.35
CA HIS A 87 3.40 -20.94 5.10
C HIS A 87 4.55 -20.91 6.10
N TYR A 88 4.88 -19.76 6.70
CA TYR A 88 6.13 -19.61 7.44
C TYR A 88 5.95 -19.48 8.96
N PHE A 89 4.92 -18.79 9.43
CA PHE A 89 4.79 -18.44 10.85
C PHE A 89 3.33 -18.46 11.32
N SER A 90 3.07 -18.95 12.52
CA SER A 90 1.76 -18.86 13.19
C SER A 90 1.63 -17.62 14.07
N HIS A 91 2.75 -17.05 14.53
CA HIS A 91 2.77 -15.98 15.53
C HIS A 91 3.77 -14.87 15.16
N TYR A 92 3.76 -14.43 13.90
CA TYR A 92 4.71 -13.43 13.42
C TYR A 92 4.50 -12.06 14.08
N GLU A 93 3.30 -11.78 14.59
CA GLU A 93 2.97 -10.58 15.36
C GLU A 93 3.82 -10.40 16.62
N ARG A 94 4.38 -11.49 17.16
CA ARG A 94 5.30 -11.43 18.32
C ARG A 94 6.67 -10.86 17.98
N ALA A 95 6.99 -10.80 16.68
CA ALA A 95 8.16 -10.13 16.13
C ALA A 95 7.79 -8.74 15.61
N PHE A 96 6.60 -8.60 15.01
CA PHE A 96 6.12 -7.37 14.41
C PHE A 96 4.66 -7.09 14.81
N PRO A 97 4.40 -6.35 15.90
CA PRO A 97 3.03 -6.17 16.41
C PRO A 97 2.02 -5.59 15.41
N LEU A 98 2.45 -4.72 14.49
CA LEU A 98 1.57 -4.17 13.44
C LEU A 98 1.14 -5.21 12.41
N PHE A 99 1.77 -6.39 12.36
CA PHE A 99 1.47 -7.44 11.39
C PHE A 99 -0.02 -7.85 11.36
N THR A 100 -0.68 -7.88 12.52
CA THR A 100 -2.12 -8.23 12.60
C THR A 100 -3.00 -7.19 11.93
N SER A 101 -2.61 -5.91 12.00
CA SER A 101 -3.38 -4.79 11.45
C SER A 101 -3.15 -4.61 9.94
N LEU A 102 -2.11 -5.19 9.35
CA LEU A 102 -1.82 -5.03 7.93
C LEU A 102 -2.72 -5.92 7.05
N PRO A 103 -3.06 -5.49 5.82
CA PRO A 103 -3.78 -6.32 4.85
C PRO A 103 -2.96 -7.54 4.42
N PRO A 104 -3.60 -8.65 4.00
CA PRO A 104 -2.92 -9.86 3.50
C PRO A 104 -1.87 -9.60 2.41
N HIS A 105 -2.10 -8.64 1.50
CA HIS A 105 -1.14 -8.31 0.44
C HIS A 105 -0.01 -7.36 0.85
N ALA A 106 -0.01 -6.83 2.08
CA ALA A 106 1.07 -5.99 2.58
C ALA A 106 2.42 -6.70 2.45
N ARG A 107 3.45 -5.98 2.01
CA ARG A 107 4.78 -6.53 1.80
C ARG A 107 5.66 -6.25 3.01
N ILE A 108 6.11 -7.30 3.69
CA ILE A 108 6.96 -7.20 4.87
C ILE A 108 8.43 -7.31 4.46
N GLY A 109 9.22 -6.30 4.79
CA GLY A 109 10.65 -6.25 4.56
C GLY A 109 11.41 -7.15 5.53
N ILE A 110 12.15 -8.10 4.98
CA ILE A 110 13.03 -9.03 5.68
C ILE A 110 14.46 -8.67 5.29
N ASP A 111 15.28 -8.31 6.26
CA ASP A 111 16.72 -8.12 6.05
C ASP A 111 17.40 -9.48 5.88
N VAL A 112 17.73 -9.81 4.63
CA VAL A 112 18.28 -11.12 4.23
C VAL A 112 19.67 -11.33 4.83
N GLU A 113 20.46 -10.26 4.91
CA GLU A 113 21.84 -10.32 5.43
C GLU A 113 21.89 -10.14 6.95
N GLY A 114 20.83 -9.56 7.53
CA GLY A 114 20.81 -9.12 8.94
C GLY A 114 21.85 -8.01 9.19
N ILE A 115 22.10 -7.16 8.19
CA ILE A 115 23.16 -6.14 8.16
C ILE A 115 22.61 -4.72 8.34
N ARG A 116 21.31 -4.47 8.16
CA ARG A 116 20.77 -3.11 8.22
C ARG A 116 21.04 -2.47 9.58
N ARG A 117 21.91 -1.46 9.55
CA ARG A 117 22.19 -0.53 10.63
C ARG A 117 20.94 0.32 10.84
N SER A 118 20.20 0.12 11.91
CA SER A 118 19.02 0.94 12.17
C SER A 118 19.43 2.37 12.58
N VAL A 119 19.25 3.33 11.66
CA VAL A 119 18.94 4.72 12.05
C VAL A 119 17.45 4.80 12.45
N ARG A 120 16.61 3.86 11.97
CA ARG A 120 15.29 3.53 12.52
C ARG A 120 15.12 2.00 12.52
N PRO A 121 14.86 1.36 13.68
CA PRO A 121 14.75 -0.10 13.83
C PRO A 121 13.41 -0.69 13.35
N GLU A 122 12.60 0.10 12.66
CA GLU A 122 11.24 -0.28 12.29
C GLU A 122 11.26 -1.24 11.10
N ILE A 123 10.63 -2.41 11.27
CA ILE A 123 10.39 -3.36 10.20
C ILE A 123 9.68 -2.60 9.07
N THR A 124 10.35 -2.50 7.93
CA THR A 124 9.83 -1.78 6.76
C THR A 124 8.72 -2.62 6.16
N TRP A 125 7.53 -2.07 6.02
CA TRP A 125 6.43 -2.71 5.30
C TRP A 125 5.95 -1.76 4.21
N HIS A 126 5.57 -2.32 3.07
CA HIS A 126 5.10 -1.55 1.91
C HIS A 126 3.68 -1.98 1.53
N LEU A 127 2.89 -0.98 1.16
CA LEU A 127 1.54 -1.13 0.68
C LEU A 127 1.35 -0.15 -0.49
N LEU A 128 0.74 -0.59 -1.59
CA LEU A 128 0.62 0.24 -2.79
C LEU A 128 -0.23 1.47 -2.50
N GLU A 129 -1.40 1.27 -1.90
CA GLU A 129 -2.34 2.32 -1.54
C GLU A 129 -1.79 3.26 -0.47
N ALA A 130 -0.93 2.79 0.44
CA ALA A 130 -0.23 3.69 1.36
C ALA A 130 0.71 4.64 0.61
N LYS A 131 1.45 4.14 -0.40
CA LYS A 131 2.28 5.00 -1.25
C LYS A 131 1.47 5.97 -2.11
N LEU A 132 0.34 5.52 -2.65
CA LEU A 132 -0.58 6.41 -3.38
C LEU A 132 -1.17 7.49 -2.47
N PHE A 133 -1.42 7.17 -1.19
CA PHE A 133 -1.85 8.13 -0.20
C PHE A 133 -0.75 9.14 0.13
N GLU A 134 0.48 8.68 0.39
CA GLU A 134 1.64 9.54 0.61
C GLU A 134 1.82 10.53 -0.55
N ASP A 135 1.75 10.05 -1.80
CA ASP A 135 1.86 10.90 -3.00
C ASP A 135 0.74 11.95 -3.04
N MET A 136 -0.51 11.54 -2.84
CA MET A 136 -1.66 12.46 -2.79
C MET A 136 -1.48 13.50 -1.69
N ALA A 137 -1.07 13.07 -0.49
CA ALA A 137 -0.90 13.93 0.68
C ALA A 137 0.26 14.93 0.49
N LEU A 138 1.39 14.51 -0.09
CA LEU A 138 2.51 15.39 -0.44
C LEU A 138 2.11 16.44 -1.48
N LEU A 139 1.39 16.03 -2.54
CA LEU A 139 0.91 16.94 -3.58
C LEU A 139 -0.10 17.95 -3.02
N TRP A 140 -0.99 17.52 -2.13
CA TRP A 140 -1.93 18.41 -1.44
C TRP A 140 -1.23 19.42 -0.54
N ASN A 141 -0.32 18.96 0.34
CA ASN A 141 0.45 19.85 1.21
C ASN A 141 1.28 20.86 0.38
N SER A 142 1.84 20.42 -0.75
CA SER A 142 2.56 21.29 -1.69
C SER A 142 1.64 22.31 -2.36
N THR A 143 0.40 21.92 -2.70
CA THR A 143 -0.63 22.82 -3.25
C THR A 143 -0.90 23.99 -2.30
N LEU A 144 -1.06 23.71 -1.01
CA LEU A 144 -1.27 24.75 0.01
C LEU A 144 -0.07 25.69 0.12
N GLY A 145 1.15 25.16 0.10
CA GLY A 145 2.37 25.98 0.09
C GLY A 145 2.49 26.87 -1.14
N ALA A 146 2.15 26.33 -2.32
CA ALA A 146 2.16 27.07 -3.57
C ALA A 146 1.08 28.17 -3.62
N SER A 147 -0.11 27.90 -3.05
CA SER A 147 -1.21 28.86 -2.97
C SER A 147 -0.87 30.07 -2.10
N ALA A 148 -0.26 29.85 -0.93
CA ALA A 148 0.23 30.94 -0.08
C ALA A 148 1.32 31.78 -0.78
N SER A 149 2.19 31.11 -1.55
CA SER A 149 3.27 31.76 -2.29
C SER A 149 2.77 32.57 -3.49
N SER A 150 1.72 32.11 -4.19
CA SER A 150 1.15 32.80 -5.35
C SER A 150 0.43 34.11 -4.97
N GLN A 151 -0.18 34.16 -3.78
CA GLN A 151 -0.80 35.37 -3.24
C GLN A 151 0.22 36.47 -2.90
N SER A 152 1.48 36.10 -2.65
CA SER A 152 2.53 37.01 -2.16
C SER A 152 3.45 37.55 -3.26
N CYS A 153 3.30 37.13 -4.51
CA CYS A 153 4.28 37.40 -5.57
C CYS A 153 3.72 38.32 -6.67
N PRO A 154 4.37 39.47 -6.97
CA PRO A 154 3.86 40.46 -7.94
C PRO A 154 4.02 40.08 -9.42
N HIS A 155 4.73 38.97 -9.74
CA HIS A 155 4.94 38.50 -11.11
C HIS A 155 4.52 37.02 -11.27
N PRO A 156 3.34 36.70 -11.84
CA PRO A 156 2.62 35.47 -11.51
C PRO A 156 2.81 34.23 -12.41
N PRO A 157 3.38 34.23 -13.64
CA PRO A 157 3.08 33.15 -14.58
C PRO A 157 3.59 31.79 -14.13
N HIS A 158 4.76 31.75 -13.50
CA HIS A 158 5.38 30.49 -13.05
C HIS A 158 4.72 29.97 -11.75
N ALA A 159 4.47 30.86 -10.79
CA ALA A 159 3.83 30.48 -9.52
C ALA A 159 2.41 29.97 -9.74
N TRP A 160 1.65 30.60 -10.65
CA TRP A 160 0.30 30.17 -11.01
C TRP A 160 0.30 28.82 -11.74
N LYS A 161 1.15 28.65 -12.76
CA LYS A 161 1.27 27.37 -13.49
C LYS A 161 1.71 26.22 -12.58
N TRP A 162 2.60 26.50 -11.62
CA TRP A 162 3.02 25.53 -10.62
C TRP A 162 1.86 25.10 -9.72
N LEU A 163 1.09 26.07 -9.20
CA LEU A 163 -0.10 25.81 -8.42
C LEU A 163 -1.10 24.96 -9.19
N GLU A 164 -1.46 25.34 -10.43
CA GLU A 164 -2.37 24.56 -11.26
C GLU A 164 -1.88 23.13 -11.50
N ALA A 165 -0.58 22.94 -11.75
CA ALA A 165 0.01 21.62 -11.94
C ALA A 165 -0.14 20.76 -10.68
N LEU A 166 0.11 21.32 -9.50
CA LEU A 166 -0.07 20.64 -8.22
C LEU A 166 -1.53 20.31 -7.92
N VAL A 167 -2.46 21.24 -8.18
CA VAL A 167 -3.91 21.01 -8.02
C VAL A 167 -4.37 19.84 -8.88
N ARG A 168 -4.02 19.82 -10.17
CA ARG A 168 -4.35 18.71 -11.08
C ARG A 168 -3.71 17.38 -10.64
N ALA A 169 -2.45 17.43 -10.21
CA ALA A 169 -1.74 16.24 -9.75
C ALA A 169 -2.38 15.65 -8.49
N ALA A 170 -2.67 16.49 -7.49
CA ALA A 170 -3.33 16.07 -6.25
C ALA A 170 -4.72 15.47 -6.53
N GLY A 171 -5.52 16.12 -7.38
CA GLY A 171 -6.83 15.59 -7.78
C GLY A 171 -6.73 14.24 -8.49
N ARG A 172 -5.78 14.07 -9.40
CA ARG A 172 -5.54 12.78 -10.09
C ARG A 172 -5.10 11.69 -9.12
N SER A 173 -4.17 12.00 -8.22
CA SER A 173 -3.67 11.05 -7.23
C SER A 173 -4.76 10.58 -6.27
N ALA A 174 -5.75 11.43 -5.95
CA ALA A 174 -6.89 11.04 -5.12
C ALA A 174 -7.75 9.93 -5.76
N PHE A 175 -7.92 9.92 -7.10
CA PHE A 175 -8.61 8.84 -7.81
C PHE A 175 -7.76 7.57 -7.86
N TYR A 176 -6.46 7.70 -8.11
CA TYR A 176 -5.56 6.55 -8.10
C TYR A 176 -5.47 5.90 -6.73
N LEU A 177 -5.50 6.68 -5.65
CA LEU A 177 -5.57 6.15 -4.29
C LEU A 177 -6.81 5.26 -4.09
N VAL A 178 -8.00 5.76 -4.42
CA VAL A 178 -9.24 4.98 -4.27
C VAL A 178 -9.21 3.71 -5.10
N GLU A 179 -8.78 3.82 -6.37
CA GLU A 179 -8.69 2.65 -7.26
C GLU A 179 -7.62 1.65 -6.80
N GLY A 180 -6.47 2.13 -6.34
CA GLY A 180 -5.39 1.32 -5.79
C GLY A 180 -5.84 0.52 -4.58
N TYR A 181 -6.55 1.17 -3.65
CA TYR A 181 -7.13 0.50 -2.47
C TYR A 181 -8.17 -0.57 -2.87
N LEU A 182 -9.07 -0.26 -3.80
CA LEU A 182 -10.07 -1.23 -4.28
C LEU A 182 -9.42 -2.43 -4.98
N ASN A 183 -8.37 -2.21 -5.77
CA ASN A 183 -7.63 -3.29 -6.40
C ASN A 183 -6.87 -4.15 -5.36
N GLY A 184 -6.30 -3.52 -4.33
CA GLY A 184 -5.71 -4.22 -3.18
C GLY A 184 -6.73 -5.09 -2.44
N LEU A 185 -7.91 -4.55 -2.16
CA LEU A 185 -9.04 -5.29 -1.58
C LEU A 185 -9.45 -6.48 -2.45
N ALA A 186 -9.59 -6.27 -3.77
CA ALA A 186 -9.97 -7.35 -4.69
C ALA A 186 -8.93 -8.48 -4.70
N PHE A 187 -7.64 -8.12 -4.69
CA PHE A 187 -6.56 -9.08 -4.57
C PHE A 187 -6.64 -9.85 -3.25
N ASP A 188 -6.83 -9.17 -2.12
CA ASP A 188 -6.96 -9.80 -0.80
C ASP A 188 -8.12 -10.79 -0.73
N VAL A 189 -9.27 -10.44 -1.28
CA VAL A 189 -10.43 -11.34 -1.37
C VAL A 189 -10.07 -12.61 -2.15
N LEU A 190 -9.39 -12.45 -3.30
CA LEU A 190 -9.01 -13.59 -4.14
C LEU A 190 -8.01 -14.54 -3.48
N ILE A 191 -7.05 -14.02 -2.71
CA ILE A 191 -6.03 -14.86 -2.05
C ILE A 191 -6.54 -15.51 -0.76
N MET A 192 -7.53 -14.90 -0.10
CA MET A 192 -8.09 -15.42 1.15
C MET A 192 -9.26 -16.38 0.92
N ALA A 193 -9.91 -16.33 -0.25
CA ALA A 193 -11.02 -17.20 -0.60
C ALA A 193 -10.61 -18.68 -0.65
N GLN A 194 -11.46 -19.53 -0.07
CA GLN A 194 -11.38 -20.98 -0.20
C GLN A 194 -12.13 -21.48 -1.44
N PRO A 195 -11.86 -22.72 -1.91
CA PRO A 195 -12.63 -23.32 -2.98
C PRO A 195 -14.13 -23.33 -2.68
N GLY A 196 -14.91 -22.63 -3.51
CA GLY A 196 -16.37 -22.51 -3.38
C GLY A 196 -16.86 -21.21 -2.70
N ASP A 197 -15.97 -20.40 -2.13
CA ASP A 197 -16.36 -19.12 -1.50
C ASP A 197 -16.81 -18.07 -2.51
N LEU A 198 -16.27 -18.13 -3.73
CA LEU A 198 -16.53 -17.16 -4.80
C LEU A 198 -17.07 -17.86 -6.04
N SER A 199 -18.07 -17.24 -6.68
CA SER A 199 -18.54 -17.66 -8.00
C SER A 199 -17.57 -17.28 -9.13
N ASP A 200 -17.65 -17.97 -10.27
CA ASP A 200 -16.89 -17.63 -11.49
C ASP A 200 -17.05 -16.16 -11.90
N GLU A 201 -18.26 -15.62 -11.72
CA GLU A 201 -18.56 -14.23 -12.07
C GLU A 201 -17.86 -13.26 -11.11
N GLU A 202 -17.83 -13.56 -9.82
CA GLU A 202 -17.14 -12.74 -8.82
C GLU A 202 -15.62 -12.79 -9.03
N ILE A 203 -15.06 -13.97 -9.31
CA ILE A 203 -13.65 -14.11 -9.68
C ILE A 203 -13.33 -13.26 -10.92
N THR A 204 -14.20 -13.29 -11.93
CA THR A 204 -14.04 -12.49 -13.15
C THR A 204 -14.06 -10.98 -12.86
N LYS A 205 -14.97 -10.52 -11.98
CA LYS A 205 -15.07 -9.12 -11.57
C LYS A 205 -13.83 -8.66 -10.79
N LEU A 206 -13.37 -9.46 -9.82
CA LEU A 206 -12.21 -9.12 -8.98
C LEU A 206 -10.90 -9.14 -9.76
N ARG A 207 -10.76 -10.06 -10.73
CA ARG A 207 -9.57 -10.14 -11.60
C ARG A 207 -9.61 -9.16 -12.77
N GLU A 208 -10.78 -8.62 -13.09
CA GLU A 208 -11.05 -7.88 -14.33
C GLU A 208 -10.58 -8.64 -15.59
N TRP A 209 -10.68 -9.97 -15.55
CA TRP A 209 -10.21 -10.86 -16.60
C TRP A 209 -11.21 -11.99 -16.82
N ASP A 210 -11.72 -12.09 -18.04
CA ASP A 210 -12.59 -13.18 -18.47
C ASP A 210 -11.75 -14.35 -18.97
N THR A 211 -11.59 -15.37 -18.12
CA THR A 211 -10.83 -16.58 -18.45
C THR A 211 -11.44 -17.36 -19.62
N LYS A 212 -12.77 -17.36 -19.77
CA LYS A 212 -13.47 -18.11 -20.85
C LYS A 212 -13.28 -17.41 -22.19
N GLY A 213 -13.41 -16.08 -22.20
CA GLY A 213 -13.18 -15.25 -23.38
C GLY A 213 -11.71 -14.90 -23.66
N ASN A 214 -10.79 -15.29 -22.76
CA ASN A 214 -9.38 -14.93 -22.76
C ASN A 214 -9.12 -13.44 -23.05
N ARG A 215 -9.85 -12.56 -22.36
CA ARG A 215 -9.79 -11.11 -22.60
C ARG A 215 -9.95 -10.30 -21.32
N PRO A 216 -9.39 -9.08 -21.26
CA PRO A 216 -9.70 -8.13 -20.19
C PRO A 216 -11.19 -7.83 -20.13
N ARG A 217 -11.72 -7.72 -18.91
CA ARG A 217 -13.07 -7.21 -18.62
C ARG A 217 -12.95 -6.13 -17.56
N LEU A 218 -12.46 -4.98 -18.00
CA LEU A 218 -12.22 -3.83 -17.13
C LEU A 218 -13.53 -3.30 -16.57
N LEU A 219 -13.53 -2.97 -15.29
CA LEU A 219 -14.65 -2.36 -14.59
C LEU A 219 -14.43 -0.84 -14.44
N SER A 220 -15.50 -0.07 -14.53
CA SER A 220 -15.45 1.35 -14.18
C SER A 220 -15.18 1.51 -12.67
N LEU A 221 -14.66 2.66 -12.22
CA LEU A 221 -14.47 2.91 -10.78
C LEU A 221 -15.79 2.77 -10.01
N ARG A 222 -16.90 3.24 -10.60
CA ARG A 222 -18.25 3.02 -10.09
C ARG A 222 -18.56 1.54 -9.88
N ASP A 223 -18.31 0.71 -10.89
CA ASP A 223 -18.57 -0.73 -10.78
C ASP A 223 -17.66 -1.37 -9.73
N LYS A 224 -16.40 -0.97 -9.62
CA LYS A 224 -15.50 -1.44 -8.54
C LYS A 224 -16.03 -1.10 -7.15
N LEU A 225 -16.47 0.15 -6.94
CA LEU A 225 -17.06 0.61 -5.67
C LEU A 225 -18.35 -0.14 -5.30
N LEU A 226 -19.16 -0.51 -6.28
CA LEU A 226 -20.38 -1.29 -6.05
C LEU A 226 -20.09 -2.77 -5.82
N GLN A 227 -19.15 -3.36 -6.57
CA GLN A 227 -18.94 -4.80 -6.61
C GLN A 227 -17.92 -5.29 -5.59
N TYR A 228 -16.78 -4.61 -5.42
CA TYR A 228 -15.69 -5.15 -4.60
C TYR A 228 -16.04 -5.19 -3.11
N PRO A 229 -16.57 -4.12 -2.49
CA PRO A 229 -16.99 -4.16 -1.09
C PRO A 229 -18.13 -5.16 -0.87
N ARG A 230 -19.05 -5.27 -1.84
CA ARG A 230 -20.16 -6.25 -1.83
C ARG A 230 -19.62 -7.68 -1.74
N ILE A 231 -18.68 -8.04 -2.63
CA ILE A 231 -18.09 -9.37 -2.68
C ILE A 231 -17.25 -9.62 -1.42
N ALA A 232 -16.41 -8.65 -1.04
CA ALA A 232 -15.57 -8.72 0.16
C ALA A 232 -16.37 -8.94 1.46
N ALA A 233 -17.55 -8.34 1.56
CA ALA A 233 -18.45 -8.49 2.70
C ALA A 233 -19.41 -9.69 2.59
N GLY A 234 -19.36 -10.45 1.49
CA GLY A 234 -20.25 -11.59 1.24
C GLY A 234 -21.73 -11.21 1.12
N GLN A 235 -22.03 -10.02 0.62
CA GLN A 235 -23.41 -9.51 0.51
C GLN A 235 -24.00 -9.72 -0.88
N GLN A 236 -25.32 -9.89 -0.96
CA GLN A 236 -26.03 -10.02 -2.24
C GLN A 236 -26.16 -8.67 -2.96
N ASN A 237 -26.34 -7.59 -2.23
CA ASN A 237 -26.57 -6.24 -2.78
C ASN A 237 -25.42 -5.29 -2.42
N PRO A 238 -25.10 -4.29 -3.27
CA PRO A 238 -24.11 -3.26 -2.95
C PRO A 238 -24.46 -2.54 -1.66
N ILE A 239 -23.53 -2.51 -0.71
CA ILE A 239 -23.69 -1.88 0.61
C ILE A 239 -23.50 -0.37 0.49
N ILE A 240 -22.51 0.04 -0.29
CA ILE A 240 -22.16 1.43 -0.56
C ILE A 240 -22.70 1.77 -1.95
N GLN A 241 -23.51 2.83 -2.02
CA GLN A 241 -24.16 3.34 -3.23
C GLN A 241 -24.19 4.88 -3.18
N GLU A 242 -24.34 5.54 -4.32
CA GLU A 242 -24.42 7.00 -4.38
C GLU A 242 -25.63 7.58 -3.62
N SER A 243 -26.68 6.77 -3.41
CA SER A 243 -27.88 7.14 -2.65
C SER A 243 -27.67 7.16 -1.14
N ASN A 244 -26.69 6.40 -0.62
CA ASN A 244 -26.45 6.25 0.82
C ASN A 244 -25.02 6.63 1.24
N CYS A 245 -24.14 6.96 0.30
CA CYS A 245 -22.76 7.35 0.54
C CYS A 245 -22.42 8.64 -0.23
N PRO A 246 -22.48 9.81 0.42
CA PRO A 246 -22.25 11.10 -0.24
C PRO A 246 -20.83 11.23 -0.80
N GLU A 247 -19.84 10.61 -0.17
CA GLU A 247 -18.45 10.59 -0.62
C GLU A 247 -18.31 9.78 -1.91
N MET A 248 -18.98 8.62 -2.01
CA MET A 248 -19.06 7.87 -3.26
C MET A 248 -19.70 8.71 -4.36
N LYS A 249 -20.84 9.34 -4.06
CA LYS A 249 -21.54 10.21 -5.02
C LYS A 249 -20.61 11.31 -5.53
N LEU A 250 -19.93 12.00 -4.62
CA LEU A 250 -18.97 13.06 -4.95
C LEU A 250 -17.82 12.54 -5.82
N ILE A 251 -17.21 11.41 -5.45
CA ILE A 251 -16.10 10.82 -6.22
C ILE A 251 -16.56 10.44 -7.63
N ILE A 252 -17.74 9.84 -7.81
CA ILE A 252 -18.24 9.46 -9.14
C ILE A 252 -18.60 10.70 -9.98
N GLU A 253 -19.20 11.73 -9.39
CA GLU A 253 -19.47 12.99 -10.09
C GLU A 253 -18.16 13.64 -10.58
N TYR A 254 -17.15 13.71 -9.72
CA TYR A 254 -15.85 14.29 -10.08
C TYR A 254 -15.00 13.36 -10.97
N GLU A 255 -15.20 12.05 -10.96
CA GLU A 255 -14.54 11.14 -11.91
C GLU A 255 -14.94 11.52 -13.35
N GLY A 256 -16.25 11.67 -13.58
CA GLY A 256 -16.80 12.02 -14.89
C GLY A 256 -16.31 13.39 -15.38
N HIS A 257 -16.19 14.36 -14.47
CA HIS A 257 -15.86 15.75 -14.80
C HIS A 257 -14.35 16.02 -14.83
N ILE A 258 -13.58 15.51 -13.87
CA ILE A 258 -12.16 15.82 -13.70
C ILE A 258 -11.28 14.69 -14.23
N ARG A 259 -11.45 13.44 -13.76
CA ARG A 259 -10.53 12.35 -14.14
C ARG A 259 -10.53 12.13 -15.65
N HIS A 260 -11.72 12.05 -16.26
CA HIS A 260 -11.84 11.92 -17.70
C HIS A 260 -11.29 13.13 -18.46
N ALA A 261 -11.50 14.36 -17.97
CA ALA A 261 -10.91 15.56 -18.58
C ALA A 261 -9.38 15.55 -18.52
N LEU A 262 -8.80 15.11 -17.40
CA LEU A 262 -7.36 15.12 -17.17
C LEU A 262 -6.62 13.99 -17.89
N VAL A 263 -7.27 12.85 -18.17
CA VAL A 263 -6.60 11.62 -18.65
C VAL A 263 -7.08 11.22 -20.05
N HIS A 264 -8.32 11.54 -20.40
CA HIS A 264 -8.97 11.15 -21.66
C HIS A 264 -9.69 12.35 -22.31
N PRO A 265 -8.96 13.43 -22.66
CA PRO A 265 -9.57 14.56 -23.35
C PRO A 265 -10.23 14.04 -24.63
N THR A 266 -11.54 14.26 -24.76
CA THR A 266 -12.32 13.81 -25.91
C THR A 266 -12.52 15.00 -26.83
N PRO A 267 -11.87 15.04 -28.01
CA PRO A 267 -12.07 16.14 -28.94
C PRO A 267 -13.50 16.05 -29.49
N LYS A 268 -14.36 17.00 -29.12
CA LYS A 268 -15.67 17.17 -29.74
C LYS A 268 -15.56 18.28 -30.79
N ILE A 269 -15.72 17.89 -32.07
CA ILE A 269 -15.63 18.81 -33.22
C ILE A 269 -17.04 19.31 -33.61
N GLU A 270 -18.08 18.55 -33.28
CA GLU A 270 -19.47 18.82 -33.65
C GLU A 270 -20.22 19.35 -32.41
N GLU A 271 -20.85 20.52 -32.55
CA GLU A 271 -21.52 21.30 -31.49
C GLU A 271 -20.59 22.01 -30.49
N TRP A 272 -20.01 23.12 -30.95
CA TRP A 272 -19.14 23.98 -30.15
C TRP A 272 -19.97 24.80 -29.14
N LYS A 273 -20.00 24.35 -27.89
CA LYS A 273 -20.37 25.17 -26.73
C LYS A 273 -19.17 25.20 -25.78
N GLU A 274 -18.77 26.40 -25.38
CA GLU A 274 -17.61 26.63 -24.49
C GLU A 274 -17.75 25.86 -23.15
N THR A 275 -18.98 25.63 -22.70
CA THR A 275 -19.33 24.84 -21.51
C THR A 275 -19.18 23.33 -21.67
N ASP A 276 -19.13 22.81 -22.89
CA ASP A 276 -19.18 21.36 -23.19
C ASP A 276 -17.79 20.75 -23.39
N LEU A 277 -16.75 21.59 -23.42
CA LEU A 277 -15.37 21.14 -23.50
C LEU A 277 -14.94 20.59 -22.14
N ARG A 278 -14.81 19.26 -22.03
CA ARG A 278 -14.18 18.60 -20.87
C ARG A 278 -12.82 19.20 -20.53
N GLU A 279 -12.11 19.70 -21.55
CA GLU A 279 -10.83 20.38 -21.42
C GLU A 279 -10.91 21.67 -20.59
N SER A 280 -12.07 22.34 -20.52
CA SER A 280 -12.24 23.53 -19.66
C SER A 280 -11.96 23.23 -18.19
N VAL A 281 -12.30 22.02 -17.72
CA VAL A 281 -12.02 21.56 -16.35
C VAL A 281 -10.50 21.50 -16.07
N PHE A 282 -9.68 21.27 -17.09
CA PHE A 282 -8.22 21.29 -16.96
C PHE A 282 -7.69 22.68 -16.55
N PHE A 283 -8.39 23.74 -16.94
CA PHE A 283 -7.99 25.13 -16.74
C PHE A 283 -8.64 25.80 -15.52
N VAL A 284 -9.78 25.28 -15.04
CA VAL A 284 -10.60 25.96 -14.00
C VAL A 284 -10.60 25.23 -12.65
N LEU A 285 -9.93 24.09 -12.54
CA LEU A 285 -9.90 23.31 -11.30
C LEU A 285 -9.28 24.10 -10.13
N SER A 286 -10.03 24.23 -9.04
CA SER A 286 -9.61 25.00 -7.85
C SER A 286 -9.02 24.14 -6.73
N PRO A 287 -8.15 24.70 -5.86
CA PRO A 287 -7.68 24.00 -4.66
C PRO A 287 -8.83 23.53 -3.74
N ASP A 288 -9.89 24.33 -3.60
CA ASP A 288 -11.03 23.99 -2.73
C ASP A 288 -11.78 22.75 -3.20
N GLU A 289 -12.01 22.63 -4.52
CA GLU A 289 -12.64 21.43 -5.11
C GLU A 289 -11.75 20.19 -4.93
N VAL A 290 -10.45 20.32 -5.19
CA VAL A 290 -9.52 19.20 -4.99
C VAL A 290 -9.43 18.81 -3.52
N GLY A 291 -9.49 19.77 -2.59
CA GLY A 291 -9.56 19.49 -1.16
C GLY A 291 -10.76 18.64 -0.78
N LYS A 292 -11.94 18.88 -1.38
CA LYS A 292 -13.14 18.07 -1.19
C LYS A 292 -12.97 16.64 -1.72
N ILE A 293 -12.34 16.50 -2.89
CA ILE A 293 -12.06 15.18 -3.49
C ILE A 293 -11.10 14.38 -2.60
N VAL A 294 -10.04 15.01 -2.11
CA VAL A 294 -9.06 14.40 -1.20
C VAL A 294 -9.73 13.88 0.07
N ASP A 295 -10.55 14.71 0.72
CA ASP A 295 -11.28 14.29 1.93
C ASP A 295 -12.28 13.18 1.65
N ALA A 296 -13.03 13.29 0.55
CA ALA A 296 -13.99 12.28 0.15
C ALA A 296 -13.32 10.94 -0.17
N SER A 297 -12.15 10.94 -0.82
CA SER A 297 -11.38 9.72 -1.08
C SER A 297 -10.99 9.01 0.23
N ILE A 298 -10.50 9.75 1.23
CA ILE A 298 -10.12 9.21 2.53
C ILE A 298 -11.34 8.64 3.26
N ALA A 299 -12.42 9.43 3.35
CA ALA A 299 -13.64 9.01 4.02
C ALA A 299 -14.31 7.82 3.31
N LEU A 300 -14.26 7.76 1.98
CA LEU A 300 -14.78 6.63 1.20
C LEU A 300 -13.98 5.34 1.47
N ILE A 301 -12.65 5.41 1.52
CA ILE A 301 -11.81 4.25 1.86
C ILE A 301 -12.14 3.74 3.26
N ARG A 302 -12.30 4.64 4.24
CA ARG A 302 -12.71 4.24 5.59
C ARG A 302 -14.08 3.55 5.61
N LYS A 303 -15.07 4.08 4.88
CA LYS A 303 -16.38 3.45 4.75
C LYS A 303 -16.31 2.06 4.12
N VAL A 304 -15.48 1.89 3.08
CA VAL A 304 -15.25 0.58 2.47
C VAL A 304 -14.60 -0.40 3.48
N SER A 305 -13.60 0.05 4.24
CA SER A 305 -12.97 -0.74 5.29
C SER A 305 -13.98 -1.15 6.39
N GLU A 306 -14.84 -0.22 6.80
CA GLU A 306 -15.89 -0.45 7.80
C GLU A 306 -16.89 -1.52 7.35
N VAL A 307 -17.44 -1.40 6.13
CA VAL A 307 -18.44 -2.38 5.62
C VAL A 307 -17.84 -3.75 5.34
N THR A 308 -16.52 -3.84 5.17
CA THR A 308 -15.78 -5.11 5.06
C THR A 308 -15.30 -5.64 6.41
N SER A 309 -15.71 -4.99 7.51
CA SER A 309 -15.43 -5.35 8.91
C SER A 309 -13.93 -5.42 9.25
N GLY A 310 -13.09 -4.66 8.55
CA GLY A 310 -11.63 -4.67 8.77
C GLY A 310 -10.95 -6.02 8.48
N LYS A 311 -11.64 -6.97 7.83
CA LYS A 311 -11.10 -8.32 7.51
C LYS A 311 -9.81 -8.25 6.68
N PHE A 312 -9.65 -7.16 5.93
CA PHE A 312 -8.56 -6.93 5.01
C PHE A 312 -7.62 -5.83 5.52
N GLY A 313 -7.43 -5.78 6.84
CA GLY A 313 -6.52 -4.83 7.49
C GLY A 313 -7.19 -3.55 7.94
N ASP A 314 -6.50 -2.87 8.85
CA ASP A 314 -6.86 -1.59 9.43
C ASP A 314 -6.24 -0.46 8.59
N VAL A 315 -7.11 0.32 7.94
CA VAL A 315 -6.67 1.43 7.10
C VAL A 315 -6.06 2.57 7.91
N ASP A 316 -6.40 2.73 9.19
CA ASP A 316 -5.91 3.82 10.02
C ASP A 316 -4.43 3.65 10.42
N VAL A 317 -3.81 2.50 10.10
CA VAL A 317 -2.35 2.30 10.18
C VAL A 317 -1.61 3.23 9.23
N TRP A 318 -2.20 3.61 8.09
CA TRP A 318 -1.54 4.36 7.04
C TRP A 318 -2.36 5.52 6.47
N LEU A 319 -3.67 5.52 6.65
CA LEU A 319 -4.58 6.53 6.13
C LEU A 319 -4.85 7.62 7.18
N PHE A 320 -4.37 8.84 6.92
CA PHE A 320 -4.54 9.97 7.83
C PHE A 320 -5.52 11.00 7.29
N SER A 321 -6.22 11.69 8.20
CA SER A 321 -6.99 12.89 7.86
C SER A 321 -6.12 14.14 7.90
N ARG A 322 -6.59 15.18 7.21
CA ARG A 322 -6.00 16.53 7.30
C ARG A 322 -6.22 17.12 8.70
N GLY A 323 -5.25 17.89 9.17
CA GLY A 323 -5.34 18.68 10.40
C GLY A 323 -6.22 19.91 10.22
N SER A 324 -6.36 20.68 11.30
CA SER A 324 -7.11 21.95 11.28
C SER A 324 -6.47 23.02 10.38
N ASP A 325 -5.18 22.89 10.08
CA ASP A 325 -4.45 23.73 9.12
C ASP A 325 -4.66 23.30 7.66
N GLY A 326 -5.49 22.26 7.43
CA GLY A 326 -5.76 21.69 6.13
C GLY A 326 -4.63 20.84 5.57
N LYS A 327 -3.54 20.57 6.32
CA LYS A 327 -2.42 19.74 5.86
C LYS A 327 -2.50 18.32 6.41
N PHE A 328 -1.86 17.40 5.71
CA PHE A 328 -1.55 16.08 6.27
C PHE A 328 -0.37 16.19 7.25
N PRO A 329 -0.43 15.50 8.41
CA PRO A 329 0.61 15.57 9.43
C PRO A 329 1.88 14.82 8.99
N GLU A 330 3.04 15.14 9.58
CA GLU A 330 4.32 14.50 9.23
C GLU A 330 4.31 12.97 9.37
N LYS A 331 3.54 12.44 10.34
CA LYS A 331 3.35 11.01 10.54
C LYS A 331 2.71 10.29 9.34
N ALA A 332 2.16 11.02 8.37
CA ALA A 332 1.63 10.46 7.13
C ALA A 332 2.73 10.02 6.15
N PHE A 333 4.00 10.36 6.40
CA PHE A 333 5.12 10.19 5.45
C PHE A 333 6.26 9.31 6.00
N THR A 334 5.93 8.28 6.78
CA THR A 334 6.91 7.47 7.53
C THR A 334 7.40 6.23 6.82
#